data_AF-A0A2V7X629-F1
#
_entry.id   AF-A0A2V7X629-F1
#
_cell.length_a   1.000
_cell.length_b   1.000
_cell.length_c   1.000
_cell.angle_alpha   90.00
_cell.angle_beta   90.00
_cell.angle_gamma   90.00
#
_symmetry.space_group_name_H-M   'P 1'
#
loop_
_entity.id
_entity.type
_entity.pdbx_description
1 polymer ?
#
loop_
_entity_poly.entity_id
_entity_poly.type
_entity_poly.pdbx_seq_one_letter_code
_entity_poly.pdbx_strand_id
1 'polypeptide(L)'
;MSIVCVNCGSPLAEAQAFCTKCGARRPESSRVVAAPACTGCGAPPVAGAKFCETCGTAASPSSVHALPTMEVLRNVVSPSVPTPTQSGSKLFKVIMIAAALLVMFLIAAMGSCAYVAYRAKQRIDKVQQAYKKDDFAGMVAAATGQTSKPQPLPDWKPAPAELVSAPSSKIPLRKSLRLIDAGSDVLRGDFESIYTVDKITDESVHISASQQYPPGQGIERLLNRGTSHSDKPLKIQCGRTVFRTDMDNSAQADGYLCRDGRDEKHPGTTAMGLSKKTLNELRTTGQSEFTYHEDPLKAVLKSFKTAMASDSKSADAASQDLMKKMMNFAPGGVMTGDASMDTPALKCTLRRNGTGDVAFPVLINDQKAELPVMDVVVKLPDKEGHLYVLDDPDNPLVLAAGSTEGGHQQIIKIYWDAERPSNQLEQELEKNGRAKVYDLYFDF
;
A
#
# COMPACT_ATOMS: atom_id res chain seq x y z
N MET A 1 16.77 -37.84 10.27
CA MET A 1 18.11 -37.55 9.72
C MET A 1 18.43 -36.10 10.06
N SER A 2 19.54 -35.83 10.75
CA SER A 2 19.97 -34.45 11.04
C SER A 2 20.50 -33.79 9.76
N ILE A 3 19.86 -32.71 9.33
CA ILE A 3 20.28 -31.96 8.15
C ILE A 3 21.41 -31.03 8.57
N VAL A 4 22.54 -31.08 7.86
CA VAL A 4 23.71 -30.23 8.12
C VAL A 4 23.90 -29.23 6.99
N CYS A 5 24.43 -28.05 7.32
CA CYS A 5 24.79 -27.06 6.31
C CYS A 5 25.91 -27.59 5.42
N VAL A 6 25.69 -27.62 4.11
CA VAL A 6 26.68 -28.09 3.13
C VAL A 6 27.96 -27.24 3.10
N ASN A 7 27.91 -26.01 3.61
CA ASN A 7 29.04 -25.09 3.56
C ASN A 7 29.88 -25.07 4.86
N CYS A 8 29.28 -25.33 6.03
CA CYS A 8 30.00 -25.22 7.31
C CYS A 8 29.74 -26.37 8.30
N GLY A 9 28.92 -27.37 7.93
CA GLY A 9 28.66 -28.56 8.74
C GLY A 9 27.77 -28.35 9.97
N SER A 10 27.28 -27.13 10.24
CA SER A 10 26.40 -26.87 11.38
C SER A 10 25.05 -27.57 11.24
N PRO A 11 24.45 -28.08 12.33
CA PRO A 11 23.09 -28.63 12.28
C PRO A 11 22.07 -27.54 11.90
N LEU A 12 21.11 -27.89 11.05
CA LEU A 12 20.01 -27.03 10.61
C LEU A 12 18.68 -27.57 11.15
N ALA A 13 17.83 -26.68 11.65
CA ALA A 13 16.45 -27.04 12.00
C ALA A 13 15.61 -27.31 10.72
N GLU A 14 14.61 -28.20 10.81
CA GLU A 14 13.88 -28.75 9.66
C GLU A 14 13.21 -27.69 8.74
N ALA A 15 12.88 -26.51 9.27
CA ALA A 15 12.24 -25.40 8.55
C ALA A 15 13.15 -24.20 8.29
N GLN A 16 14.46 -24.31 8.54
CA GLN A 16 15.38 -23.17 8.45
C GLN A 16 15.87 -22.97 7.00
N ALA A 17 15.59 -21.79 6.43
CA ALA A 17 15.93 -21.44 5.04
C ALA A 17 17.41 -21.05 4.85
N PHE A 18 18.09 -20.59 5.91
CA PHE A 18 19.48 -20.13 5.88
C PHE A 18 20.24 -20.59 7.13
N CYS A 19 21.51 -20.97 6.99
CA CYS A 19 22.35 -21.29 8.15
C CYS A 19 22.55 -20.04 9.03
N THR A 20 22.18 -20.11 10.31
CA THR A 20 22.36 -19.01 11.28
C THR A 20 23.82 -18.77 11.67
N LYS A 21 24.74 -19.69 11.33
CA LYS A 21 26.18 -19.52 11.57
C LYS A 21 26.92 -18.85 10.41
N CYS A 22 26.59 -19.15 9.16
CA CYS A 22 27.36 -18.65 8.00
C CYS A 22 26.51 -17.95 6.93
N GLY A 23 25.19 -17.86 7.09
CA GLY A 23 24.29 -17.19 6.15
C GLY A 23 23.98 -17.98 4.87
N ALA A 24 24.61 -19.15 4.65
CA ALA A 24 24.38 -19.94 3.44
C ALA A 24 22.93 -20.41 3.32
N ARG A 25 22.30 -20.15 2.17
CA ARG A 25 20.94 -20.60 1.85
C ARG A 25 20.92 -22.12 1.71
N ARG A 26 19.88 -22.76 2.24
CA ARG A 26 19.66 -24.20 2.07
C ARG A 26 19.37 -24.49 0.59
N PRO A 27 20.06 -25.46 -0.05
CA PRO A 27 19.71 -25.87 -1.41
C PRO A 27 18.27 -26.41 -1.39
N GLU A 28 17.44 -25.83 -2.25
CA GLU A 28 16.01 -26.11 -2.33
C GLU A 28 15.84 -27.55 -2.84
N SER A 29 15.48 -28.48 -1.96
CA SER A 29 15.08 -29.82 -2.35
C SER A 29 13.77 -29.68 -3.09
N SER A 30 13.84 -29.68 -4.42
CA SER A 30 12.71 -29.85 -5.32
C SER A 30 11.79 -30.91 -4.74
N ARG A 31 10.58 -30.52 -4.34
CA ARG A 31 9.50 -31.47 -4.13
C ARG A 31 9.26 -32.14 -5.48
N VAL A 32 9.85 -33.31 -5.67
CA VAL A 32 9.42 -34.25 -6.69
C VAL A 32 8.01 -34.66 -6.28
N VAL A 33 7.02 -33.95 -6.81
CA VAL A 33 5.70 -34.54 -7.00
C VAL A 33 5.96 -35.71 -7.93
N ALA A 34 5.89 -36.93 -7.41
CA ALA A 34 6.09 -38.13 -8.20
C ALA A 34 5.03 -38.16 -9.31
N ALA A 35 5.42 -37.74 -10.52
CA ALA A 35 4.62 -37.96 -11.70
C ALA A 35 4.60 -39.48 -12.00
N PRO A 36 3.45 -40.06 -12.36
CA PRO A 36 3.35 -41.49 -12.63
C PRO A 36 4.23 -41.86 -13.84
N ALA A 37 5.10 -42.86 -13.66
CA ALA A 37 5.91 -43.42 -14.73
C ALA A 37 5.05 -44.14 -15.78
N CYS A 38 5.56 -44.25 -17.02
CA CYS A 38 4.89 -44.98 -18.09
C CYS A 38 4.58 -46.42 -17.65
N THR A 39 3.32 -46.86 -17.78
CA THR A 39 2.88 -48.19 -17.36
C THR A 39 3.46 -49.33 -18.23
N GLY A 40 3.96 -49.01 -19.43
CA GLY A 40 4.59 -49.99 -20.32
C GLY A 40 6.07 -50.26 -20.03
N CYS A 41 6.85 -49.23 -19.69
CA CYS A 41 8.32 -49.36 -19.57
C CYS A 41 8.95 -48.68 -18.34
N GLY A 42 8.17 -47.95 -17.54
CA GLY A 42 8.66 -47.24 -16.34
C GLY A 42 9.42 -45.94 -16.63
N ALA A 43 9.52 -45.50 -17.88
CA ALA A 43 10.16 -44.22 -18.21
C ALA A 43 9.35 -43.02 -17.65
N PRO A 44 10.00 -41.93 -17.22
CA PRO A 44 9.33 -40.74 -16.71
C PRO A 44 8.51 -40.05 -17.82
N PRO A 45 7.32 -39.52 -17.53
CA PRO A 45 6.47 -38.91 -18.55
C PRO A 45 7.03 -37.56 -19.01
N VAL A 46 7.11 -37.35 -20.33
CA VAL A 46 7.37 -36.05 -20.95
C VAL A 46 6.04 -35.29 -21.05
N ALA A 47 5.98 -34.08 -20.49
CA ALA A 47 4.75 -33.31 -20.43
C ALA A 47 4.20 -33.00 -21.84
N GLY A 48 2.98 -33.45 -22.14
CA GLY A 48 2.27 -33.17 -23.39
C GLY A 48 2.40 -34.22 -24.50
N ALA A 49 3.16 -35.30 -24.28
CA ALA A 49 3.31 -36.39 -25.26
C ALA A 49 2.08 -37.33 -25.29
N LYS A 50 1.57 -37.65 -26.49
CA LYS A 50 0.43 -38.58 -26.68
C LYS A 50 0.83 -40.07 -26.57
N PHE A 51 2.12 -40.36 -26.71
CA PHE A 51 2.71 -41.70 -26.62
C PHE A 51 4.04 -41.61 -25.86
N CYS A 52 4.44 -42.69 -25.20
CA CYS A 52 5.77 -42.79 -24.61
C CYS A 52 6.81 -42.83 -25.73
N GLU A 53 7.74 -41.88 -25.76
CA GLU A 53 8.80 -41.81 -26.78
C GLU A 53 9.80 -42.98 -26.67
N THR A 54 9.85 -43.67 -25.52
CA THR A 54 10.76 -44.79 -25.30
C THR A 54 10.20 -46.14 -25.76
N CYS A 55 8.89 -46.39 -25.58
CA CYS A 55 8.29 -47.70 -25.88
C CYS A 55 7.02 -47.65 -26.74
N GLY A 56 6.56 -46.47 -27.14
CA GLY A 56 5.40 -46.29 -28.01
C GLY A 56 4.03 -46.50 -27.34
N THR A 57 3.97 -46.80 -26.04
CA THR A 57 2.70 -47.00 -25.32
C THR A 57 1.90 -45.70 -25.25
N ALA A 58 0.63 -45.74 -25.64
CA ALA A 58 -0.26 -44.57 -25.64
C ALA A 58 -0.52 -44.07 -24.21
N ALA A 59 -0.42 -42.76 -23.98
CA ALA A 59 -0.76 -42.14 -22.71
C ALA A 59 -2.29 -41.91 -22.66
N SER A 60 -3.00 -42.58 -21.74
CA SER A 60 -4.44 -42.42 -21.60
C SER A 60 -4.80 -41.02 -21.07
N PRO A 61 -5.74 -40.28 -21.70
CA PRO A 61 -6.30 -39.08 -21.10
C PRO A 61 -7.23 -39.48 -19.94
N SER A 62 -6.97 -38.95 -18.75
CA SER A 62 -7.77 -39.17 -17.54
C SER A 62 -9.25 -38.84 -17.76
N SER A 63 -10.08 -39.87 -17.92
CA SER A 63 -11.52 -39.79 -17.69
C SER A 63 -11.83 -40.35 -16.30
N VAL A 64 -12.32 -39.47 -15.42
CA VAL A 64 -12.86 -39.85 -14.12
C VAL A 64 -14.24 -40.48 -14.38
N HIS A 65 -14.30 -41.80 -14.49
CA HIS A 65 -15.52 -42.58 -14.29
C HIS A 65 -15.41 -43.31 -12.96
N ALA A 66 -16.31 -43.01 -12.01
CA ALA A 66 -17.54 -43.77 -11.82
C ALA A 66 -17.25 -45.26 -11.52
N LEU A 67 -17.41 -45.62 -10.26
CA LEU A 67 -17.31 -46.98 -9.74
C LEU A 67 -18.35 -47.90 -10.40
N PRO A 68 -17.97 -49.10 -10.84
CA PRO A 68 -18.87 -50.22 -10.94
C PRO A 68 -18.64 -51.23 -9.79
N THR A 69 -19.77 -51.73 -9.34
CA THR A 69 -20.01 -52.91 -8.50
C THR A 69 -19.42 -54.18 -9.11
N MET A 70 -18.88 -55.10 -8.29
CA MET A 70 -19.19 -56.53 -8.39
C MET A 70 -18.82 -57.31 -7.13
N GLU A 71 -19.74 -58.22 -6.80
CA GLU A 71 -19.67 -59.31 -5.84
C GLU A 71 -18.52 -60.28 -6.11
N VAL A 72 -17.97 -60.87 -5.04
CA VAL A 72 -17.50 -62.26 -5.06
C VAL A 72 -17.88 -62.95 -3.74
N LEU A 73 -18.60 -64.07 -3.90
CA LEU A 73 -18.99 -65.07 -2.92
C LEU A 73 -17.85 -65.60 -2.04
N ARG A 74 -18.16 -65.91 -0.77
CA ARG A 74 -17.82 -67.22 -0.17
C ARG A 74 -18.68 -67.53 1.06
N ASN A 75 -19.51 -68.56 0.90
CA ASN A 75 -20.18 -69.31 1.96
C ASN A 75 -19.17 -70.08 2.82
N VAL A 76 -19.31 -70.01 4.14
CA VAL A 76 -18.97 -71.10 5.07
C VAL A 76 -20.07 -71.18 6.13
N VAL A 77 -20.59 -72.39 6.31
CA VAL A 77 -21.75 -72.78 7.12
C VAL A 77 -21.32 -73.15 8.54
N SER A 78 -22.02 -72.58 9.54
CA SER A 78 -22.53 -73.10 10.85
C SER A 78 -21.60 -73.91 11.81
N PRO A 79 -21.73 -73.76 13.15
CA PRO A 79 -22.95 -74.15 13.90
C PRO A 79 -23.48 -73.14 14.93
N SER A 80 -24.79 -73.27 15.15
CA SER A 80 -25.69 -72.55 16.05
C SER A 80 -25.52 -72.93 17.53
N VAL A 81 -25.51 -71.93 18.42
CA VAL A 81 -25.74 -72.05 19.88
C VAL A 81 -26.54 -70.80 20.34
N PRO A 82 -27.47 -70.91 21.31
CA PRO A 82 -28.67 -70.07 21.37
C PRO A 82 -28.46 -68.69 22.01
N THR A 83 -29.34 -67.79 21.59
CA THR A 83 -29.58 -66.43 22.10
C THR A 83 -30.02 -66.41 23.56
N PRO A 84 -29.52 -65.46 24.38
CA PRO A 84 -30.28 -64.86 25.45
C PRO A 84 -30.87 -63.53 24.96
N THR A 85 -32.19 -63.51 24.86
CA THR A 85 -33.03 -62.32 24.69
C THR A 85 -32.88 -61.42 25.92
N GLN A 86 -32.25 -60.25 25.76
CA GLN A 86 -32.44 -59.12 26.67
C GLN A 86 -32.93 -57.91 25.89
N SER A 87 -34.26 -57.80 25.89
CA SER A 87 -35.05 -56.60 26.22
C SER A 87 -34.32 -55.24 26.17
N GLY A 88 -34.81 -54.41 25.25
CA GLY A 88 -34.70 -52.95 25.10
C GLY A 88 -33.83 -52.12 26.06
N SER A 89 -32.90 -51.34 25.47
CA SER A 89 -32.67 -49.90 25.79
C SER A 89 -31.36 -49.31 25.20
N LYS A 90 -30.59 -50.03 24.37
CA LYS A 90 -29.35 -49.46 23.80
C LYS A 90 -29.52 -48.76 22.44
N LEU A 91 -30.45 -49.19 21.59
CA LEU A 91 -30.77 -48.51 20.33
C LEU A 91 -31.38 -47.12 20.58
N PHE A 92 -32.23 -47.00 21.61
CA PHE A 92 -32.80 -45.72 22.02
C PHE A 92 -31.73 -44.73 22.53
N LYS A 93 -30.69 -45.19 23.24
CA LYS A 93 -29.59 -44.32 23.69
C LYS A 93 -28.75 -43.79 22.54
N VAL A 94 -28.46 -44.61 21.52
CA VAL A 94 -27.72 -44.17 20.33
C VAL A 94 -28.55 -43.17 19.52
N ILE A 95 -29.86 -43.43 19.34
CA ILE A 95 -30.77 -42.50 18.66
C ILE A 95 -30.90 -41.18 19.44
N MET A 96 -30.99 -41.23 20.78
CA MET A 96 -31.05 -40.03 21.62
C MET A 96 -29.75 -39.22 21.58
N ILE A 97 -28.58 -39.87 21.54
CA ILE A 97 -27.29 -39.18 21.39
C ILE A 97 -27.20 -38.52 20.00
N ALA A 98 -27.59 -39.23 18.94
CA ALA A 98 -27.60 -38.68 17.58
C ALA A 98 -28.58 -37.50 17.45
N ALA A 99 -29.78 -37.61 18.03
CA ALA A 99 -30.75 -36.52 18.08
C ALA A 99 -30.23 -35.31 18.88
N ALA A 100 -29.59 -35.55 20.03
CA ALA A 100 -28.99 -34.48 20.83
C ALA A 100 -27.84 -33.77 20.09
N LEU A 101 -27.00 -34.51 19.35
CA LEU A 101 -25.94 -33.94 18.53
C LEU A 101 -26.50 -33.14 17.35
N LEU A 102 -27.57 -33.62 16.72
CA LEU A 102 -28.25 -32.90 15.64
C LEU A 102 -28.88 -31.60 16.14
N VAL A 103 -29.51 -31.63 17.32
CA VAL A 103 -30.03 -30.41 17.99
C VAL A 103 -28.90 -29.45 18.34
N MET A 104 -27.77 -29.93 18.87
CA MET A 104 -26.60 -29.08 19.11
C MET A 104 -26.05 -28.46 17.82
N PHE A 105 -25.98 -29.21 16.73
CA PHE A 105 -25.55 -28.69 15.44
C PHE A 105 -26.50 -27.60 14.90
N LEU A 106 -27.81 -27.79 15.04
CA LEU A 106 -28.81 -26.79 14.66
C LEU A 106 -28.69 -25.52 15.50
N ILE A 107 -28.50 -25.65 16.82
CA ILE A 107 -28.29 -24.50 17.71
C ILE A 107 -26.99 -23.77 17.35
N ALA A 108 -25.90 -24.49 17.08
CA ALA A 108 -24.64 -23.91 16.64
C ALA A 108 -24.78 -23.20 15.28
N ALA A 109 -25.50 -23.79 14.33
CA ALA A 109 -25.79 -23.19 13.02
C ALA A 109 -26.62 -21.90 13.18
N MET A 110 -27.71 -21.94 13.95
CA MET A 110 -28.53 -20.75 14.21
C MET A 110 -27.75 -19.66 14.95
N GLY A 111 -26.95 -20.04 15.96
CA GLY A 111 -26.06 -19.12 16.68
C GLY A 111 -25.02 -18.49 15.76
N SER A 112 -24.46 -19.25 14.82
CA SER A 112 -23.51 -18.74 13.82
C SER A 112 -24.17 -17.76 12.85
N CYS A 113 -25.37 -18.07 12.34
CA CYS A 113 -26.12 -17.17 11.45
C CYS A 113 -26.52 -15.87 12.16
N ALA A 114 -26.98 -15.96 13.41
CA ALA A 114 -27.30 -14.80 14.23
C ALA A 114 -26.06 -13.94 14.50
N TYR A 115 -24.91 -14.56 14.77
CA TYR A 115 -23.64 -13.86 14.93
C TYR A 115 -23.18 -13.17 13.65
N VAL A 116 -23.31 -13.82 12.48
CA VAL A 116 -23.01 -13.20 11.17
C VAL A 116 -23.92 -12.01 10.89
N ALA A 117 -25.23 -12.15 11.12
CA ALA A 117 -26.20 -11.06 10.97
C ALA A 117 -25.91 -9.89 11.93
N TYR A 118 -25.60 -10.19 13.20
CA TYR A 118 -25.18 -9.20 14.18
C TYR A 118 -23.90 -8.46 13.75
N ARG A 119 -22.88 -9.19 13.27
CA ARG A 119 -21.63 -8.61 12.75
C ARG A 119 -21.85 -7.77 11.51
N ALA A 120 -22.75 -8.19 10.61
CA ALA A 120 -23.15 -7.40 9.44
C ALA A 120 -23.83 -6.09 9.86
N LYS A 121 -24.80 -6.16 10.78
CA LYS A 121 -25.47 -4.97 11.34
C LYS A 121 -24.49 -4.02 12.02
N GLN A 122 -23.61 -4.54 12.87
CA GLN A 122 -22.59 -3.74 13.56
C GLN A 122 -21.65 -3.01 12.58
N ARG A 123 -21.31 -3.63 11.44
CA ARG A 123 -20.51 -2.96 10.39
C ARG A 123 -21.31 -1.86 9.69
N ILE A 124 -22.57 -2.11 9.36
CA ILE A 124 -23.46 -1.11 8.75
C ILE A 124 -23.61 0.10 9.67
N ASP A 125 -23.87 -0.12 10.97
CA ASP A 125 -24.01 0.96 11.95
C ASP A 125 -22.71 1.78 12.07
N LYS A 126 -21.54 1.13 12.05
CA LYS A 126 -20.23 1.80 12.05
C LYS A 126 -19.98 2.61 10.78
N VAL A 127 -20.26 2.04 9.60
CA VAL A 127 -20.18 2.78 8.32
C VAL A 127 -21.12 3.98 8.36
N GLN A 128 -22.35 3.81 8.84
CA GLN A 128 -23.34 4.89 8.91
C GLN A 128 -22.94 5.97 9.92
N GLN A 129 -22.31 5.62 11.04
CA GLN A 129 -21.77 6.58 12.00
C GLN A 129 -20.55 7.32 11.45
N ALA A 130 -19.61 6.62 10.80
CA ALA A 130 -18.46 7.24 10.14
C ALA A 130 -18.91 8.17 9.01
N TYR A 131 -19.90 7.74 8.21
CA TYR A 131 -20.56 8.54 7.19
C TYR A 131 -21.18 9.83 7.74
N LYS A 132 -21.84 9.76 8.91
CA LYS A 132 -22.41 10.94 9.59
C LYS A 132 -21.35 11.92 10.10
N LYS A 133 -20.10 11.47 10.30
CA LYS A 133 -19.00 12.26 10.87
C LYS A 133 -17.97 12.76 9.85
N ASP A 134 -18.21 12.58 8.54
CA ASP A 134 -17.20 12.87 7.49
C ASP A 134 -15.90 12.04 7.65
N ASP A 135 -15.97 10.94 8.39
CA ASP A 135 -14.84 10.09 8.71
C ASP A 135 -14.64 9.02 7.62
N PHE A 136 -14.07 9.42 6.49
CA PHE A 136 -13.75 8.51 5.38
C PHE A 136 -12.79 7.40 5.81
N ALA A 137 -11.85 7.69 6.73
CA ALA A 137 -10.98 6.71 7.34
C ALA A 137 -11.80 5.64 8.08
N GLY A 138 -12.77 6.07 8.89
CA GLY A 138 -13.71 5.23 9.60
C GLY A 138 -14.62 4.44 8.68
N MET A 139 -15.01 4.99 7.53
CA MET A 139 -15.77 4.26 6.50
C MET A 139 -14.93 3.15 5.86
N VAL A 140 -13.72 3.47 5.41
CA VAL A 140 -12.77 2.48 4.86
C VAL A 140 -12.51 1.42 5.93
N ALA A 141 -12.25 1.82 7.17
CA ALA A 141 -11.99 0.91 8.27
C ALA A 141 -13.19 0.02 8.64
N ALA A 142 -14.40 0.56 8.63
CA ALA A 142 -15.61 -0.21 8.87
C ALA A 142 -15.90 -1.19 7.72
N ALA A 143 -15.58 -0.80 6.48
CA ALA A 143 -15.77 -1.62 5.29
C ALA A 143 -14.71 -2.73 5.16
N THR A 144 -13.43 -2.43 5.38
CA THR A 144 -12.30 -3.36 5.19
C THR A 144 -11.94 -4.12 6.46
N GLY A 145 -12.31 -3.60 7.63
CA GLY A 145 -11.87 -4.11 8.93
C GLY A 145 -10.47 -3.67 9.35
N GLN A 146 -9.79 -2.83 8.56
CA GLN A 146 -8.47 -2.28 8.88
C GLN A 146 -8.60 -0.83 9.36
N THR A 147 -8.13 -0.55 10.57
CA THR A 147 -7.93 0.82 11.03
C THR A 147 -6.49 1.22 10.72
N SER A 148 -6.26 2.07 9.73
CA SER A 148 -5.04 2.88 9.70
C SER A 148 -5.27 4.04 10.66
N LYS A 149 -4.63 3.98 11.84
CA LYS A 149 -4.44 5.21 12.61
C LYS A 149 -3.28 5.93 11.95
N PRO A 150 -3.43 7.19 11.53
CA PRO A 150 -2.32 7.97 11.04
C PRO A 150 -1.21 7.96 12.10
N GLN A 151 -0.01 7.53 11.73
CA GLN A 151 1.13 7.75 12.61
C GLN A 151 1.39 9.26 12.64
N PRO A 152 1.58 9.85 13.84
CA PRO A 152 1.98 11.24 13.93
C PRO A 152 3.37 11.41 13.31
N LEU A 153 3.64 12.58 12.75
CA LEU A 153 5.00 12.91 12.33
C LEU A 153 5.95 12.91 13.55
N PRO A 154 7.21 12.53 13.37
CA PRO A 154 8.20 12.58 14.46
C PRO A 154 8.36 13.98 15.04
N ASP A 155 8.62 14.05 16.34
CA ASP A 155 9.00 15.30 17.00
C ASP A 155 10.51 15.54 16.76
N TRP A 156 10.84 16.39 15.78
CA TRP A 156 12.22 16.68 15.43
C TRP A 156 12.82 17.73 16.37
N LYS A 157 14.09 17.52 16.72
CA LYS A 157 14.86 18.46 17.56
C LYS A 157 15.02 19.82 16.88
N PRO A 158 15.21 20.92 17.64
CA PRO A 158 15.55 22.23 17.09
C PRO A 158 16.81 22.20 16.21
N ALA A 159 16.80 22.95 15.12
CA ALA A 159 17.96 23.14 14.26
C ALA A 159 18.99 24.08 14.92
N PRO A 160 20.28 23.71 14.99
CA PRO A 160 21.32 24.61 15.45
C PRO A 160 21.57 25.73 14.42
N ALA A 161 22.04 26.90 14.88
CA ALA A 161 22.24 28.07 14.01
C ALA A 161 23.25 27.81 12.87
N GLU A 162 24.23 26.96 13.12
CA GLU A 162 25.21 26.51 12.13
C GLU A 162 24.56 25.73 10.99
N LEU A 163 23.51 24.94 11.28
CA LEU A 163 22.79 24.18 10.26
C LEU A 163 21.98 25.11 9.35
N VAL A 164 21.27 26.09 9.95
CA VAL A 164 20.43 27.06 9.22
C VAL A 164 21.26 27.91 8.25
N SER A 165 22.50 28.22 8.61
CA SER A 165 23.40 29.06 7.81
C SER A 165 24.34 28.26 6.88
N ALA A 166 24.43 26.94 7.02
CA ALA A 166 25.34 26.11 6.23
C ALA A 166 24.93 26.06 4.74
N PRO A 167 25.85 26.24 3.78
CA PRO A 167 25.55 26.04 2.36
C PRO A 167 25.09 24.62 2.01
N SER A 168 25.57 23.62 2.77
CA SER A 168 25.15 22.21 2.63
C SER A 168 23.69 21.95 3.03
N SER A 169 23.02 22.95 3.61
CA SER A 169 21.59 22.89 3.95
C SER A 169 20.67 23.24 2.78
N LYS A 170 21.23 23.64 1.63
CA LYS A 170 20.47 24.03 0.44
C LYS A 170 20.33 22.87 -0.53
N ILE A 171 19.17 22.76 -1.17
CA ILE A 171 18.88 21.69 -2.14
C ILE A 171 18.76 22.30 -3.54
N PRO A 172 19.75 22.09 -4.42
CA PRO A 172 19.77 22.78 -5.70
C PRO A 172 18.60 22.31 -6.58
N LEU A 173 17.80 23.26 -7.06
CA LEU A 173 16.81 23.00 -8.11
C LEU A 173 17.53 22.82 -9.45
N ARG A 174 17.77 21.57 -9.84
CA ARG A 174 18.50 21.21 -11.05
C ARG A 174 17.90 20.00 -11.73
N LYS A 175 18.18 19.86 -13.03
CA LYS A 175 17.97 18.58 -13.73
C LYS A 175 18.69 17.47 -12.95
N SER A 176 18.06 16.30 -12.85
CA SER A 176 18.42 15.13 -12.02
C SER A 176 18.03 15.21 -10.54
N LEU A 177 17.53 16.34 -10.03
CA LEU A 177 17.02 16.40 -8.66
C LEU A 177 15.90 15.36 -8.52
N ARG A 178 16.10 14.39 -7.64
CA ARG A 178 15.18 13.30 -7.36
C ARG A 178 14.85 13.27 -5.88
N LEU A 179 13.56 13.25 -5.57
CA LEU A 179 13.04 13.08 -4.22
C LEU A 179 12.38 11.72 -4.13
N ILE A 180 12.64 10.99 -3.04
CA ILE A 180 11.93 9.76 -2.69
C ILE A 180 11.10 10.07 -1.46
N ASP A 181 9.79 10.00 -1.63
CA ASP A 181 8.77 10.24 -0.64
C ASP A 181 8.13 8.91 -0.22
N ALA A 182 7.93 8.74 1.07
CA ALA A 182 7.23 7.59 1.62
C ALA A 182 6.18 8.08 2.60
N GLY A 183 5.01 7.43 2.59
CA GLY A 183 3.92 7.86 3.44
C GLY A 183 2.77 6.88 3.47
N SER A 184 1.71 7.31 4.14
CA SER A 184 0.43 6.62 4.20
C SER A 184 -0.68 7.62 3.89
N ASP A 185 -1.60 7.23 3.02
CA ASP A 185 -2.82 7.97 2.75
C ASP A 185 -4.03 7.18 3.26
N VAL A 186 -4.99 7.90 3.83
CA VAL A 186 -6.21 7.32 4.40
C VAL A 186 -7.03 6.55 3.37
N LEU A 187 -7.03 6.96 2.11
CA LEU A 187 -7.80 6.32 1.05
C LEU A 187 -7.02 5.23 0.34
N ARG A 188 -5.73 5.45 0.04
CA ARG A 188 -4.94 4.53 -0.79
C ARG A 188 -4.05 3.58 0.00
N GLY A 189 -3.80 3.85 1.28
CA GLY A 189 -2.87 3.10 2.11
C GLY A 189 -1.44 3.62 1.99
N ASP A 190 -0.48 2.77 2.29
CA ASP A 190 0.94 3.08 2.22
C ASP A 190 1.35 3.35 0.77
N PHE A 191 2.34 4.21 0.57
CA PHE A 191 2.87 4.52 -0.75
C PHE A 191 4.35 4.91 -0.71
N GLU A 192 5.00 4.72 -1.86
CA GLU A 192 6.28 5.32 -2.17
C GLU A 192 6.15 6.10 -3.48
N SER A 193 6.67 7.32 -3.50
CA SER A 193 6.70 8.18 -4.67
C SER A 193 8.13 8.61 -4.99
N ILE A 194 8.48 8.57 -6.26
CA ILE A 194 9.74 9.08 -6.80
C ILE A 194 9.41 10.26 -7.70
N TYR A 195 9.92 11.43 -7.35
CA TYR A 195 9.78 12.65 -8.14
C TYR A 195 11.13 13.01 -8.75
N THR A 196 11.20 13.28 -10.05
CA THR A 196 12.44 13.62 -10.75
C THR A 196 12.26 14.89 -11.57
N VAL A 197 13.10 15.89 -11.32
CA VAL A 197 13.24 17.06 -12.19
C VAL A 197 14.05 16.66 -13.42
N ASP A 198 13.38 16.48 -14.55
CA ASP A 198 13.99 16.02 -15.79
C ASP A 198 14.23 17.13 -16.82
N LYS A 199 13.53 18.27 -16.69
CA LYS A 199 13.70 19.45 -17.54
C LYS A 199 13.52 20.74 -16.75
N ILE A 200 14.40 21.70 -17.01
CA ILE A 200 14.34 23.06 -16.49
C ILE A 200 14.55 24.01 -17.66
N THR A 201 13.71 25.04 -17.73
CA THR A 201 13.88 26.22 -18.60
C THR A 201 13.79 27.49 -17.75
N ASP A 202 13.93 28.64 -18.40
CA ASP A 202 13.77 29.95 -17.76
C ASP A 202 12.30 30.24 -17.40
N GLU A 203 11.35 29.53 -18.03
CA GLU A 203 9.91 29.70 -17.81
C GLU A 203 9.29 28.61 -16.93
N SER A 204 9.89 27.41 -16.87
CA SER A 204 9.25 26.27 -16.22
C SER A 204 10.21 25.18 -15.74
N VAL A 205 9.70 24.33 -14.84
CA VAL A 205 10.31 23.09 -14.37
C VAL A 205 9.34 21.96 -14.65
N HIS A 206 9.82 20.89 -15.27
CA HIS A 206 9.04 19.66 -15.43
C HIS A 206 9.54 18.58 -14.45
N ILE A 207 8.58 17.92 -13.81
CA ILE A 207 8.76 16.90 -12.80
C ILE A 207 8.06 15.63 -13.29
N SER A 208 8.82 14.55 -13.52
CA SER A 208 8.26 13.22 -13.69
C SER A 208 8.04 12.54 -12.34
N ALA A 209 7.00 11.72 -12.26
CA ALA A 209 6.57 11.05 -11.05
C ALA A 209 6.35 9.56 -11.30
N SER A 210 6.82 8.73 -10.38
CA SER A 210 6.42 7.33 -10.27
C SER A 210 5.96 7.05 -8.85
N GLN A 211 4.69 6.70 -8.67
CA GLN A 211 4.12 6.35 -7.37
C GLN A 211 3.72 4.89 -7.35
N GLN A 212 3.91 4.21 -6.23
CA GLN A 212 3.55 2.82 -6.03
C GLN A 212 2.75 2.67 -4.75
N TYR A 213 1.62 1.97 -4.85
CA TYR A 213 0.75 1.62 -3.74
C TYR A 213 0.69 0.09 -3.64
N PRO A 214 0.98 -0.51 -2.47
CA PRO A 214 0.90 -1.96 -2.30
C PRO A 214 -0.53 -2.49 -2.53
N PRO A 215 -0.67 -3.69 -3.09
CA PRO A 215 -1.99 -4.25 -3.40
C PRO A 215 -2.79 -4.54 -2.13
N GLY A 216 -4.11 -4.43 -2.23
CA GLY A 216 -5.03 -4.90 -1.19
C GLY A 216 -5.15 -3.96 0.02
N GLN A 217 -4.67 -2.72 -0.12
CA GLN A 217 -4.84 -1.66 0.86
C GLN A 217 -5.96 -0.68 0.45
N GLY A 218 -6.35 0.20 1.38
CA GLY A 218 -7.23 1.33 1.10
C GLY A 218 -8.54 1.00 0.39
N ILE A 219 -8.94 1.88 -0.53
CA ILE A 219 -10.15 1.78 -1.35
C ILE A 219 -10.03 0.72 -2.45
N GLU A 220 -8.81 0.35 -2.86
CA GLU A 220 -8.57 -0.68 -3.86
C GLU A 220 -9.16 -2.02 -3.41
N ARG A 221 -9.06 -2.33 -2.12
CA ARG A 221 -9.66 -3.52 -1.51
C ARG A 221 -11.20 -3.53 -1.62
N LEU A 222 -11.84 -2.37 -1.61
CA LEU A 222 -13.29 -2.26 -1.78
C LEU A 222 -13.68 -2.49 -3.25
N LEU A 223 -12.93 -1.89 -4.17
CA LEU A 223 -13.19 -1.96 -5.61
C LEU A 223 -12.94 -3.36 -6.19
N ASN A 224 -11.96 -4.08 -5.63
CA ASN A 224 -11.60 -5.43 -6.08
C ASN A 224 -12.31 -6.56 -5.32
N ARG A 225 -13.41 -6.30 -4.60
CA ARG A 225 -14.21 -7.35 -3.95
C ARG A 225 -14.93 -8.20 -5.01
N GLY A 226 -14.38 -9.39 -5.31
CA GLY A 226 -15.02 -10.40 -6.14
C GLY A 226 -14.33 -10.67 -7.48
N THR A 227 -13.28 -9.92 -7.80
CA THR A 227 -12.34 -10.22 -8.89
C THR A 227 -11.11 -10.93 -8.35
N SER A 228 -10.40 -11.70 -9.20
CA SER A 228 -9.09 -12.27 -8.83
C SER A 228 -8.22 -11.12 -8.30
N HIS A 229 -7.82 -11.19 -7.03
CA HIS A 229 -6.93 -10.18 -6.45
C HIS A 229 -5.72 -10.01 -7.37
N SER A 230 -5.51 -8.79 -7.87
CA SER A 230 -4.26 -8.45 -8.53
C SER A 230 -3.20 -8.38 -7.44
N ASP A 231 -2.26 -9.31 -7.42
CA ASP A 231 -1.08 -9.25 -6.54
C ASP A 231 -0.09 -8.16 -6.96
N LYS A 232 -0.42 -7.36 -7.99
CA LYS A 232 0.45 -6.29 -8.50
C LYS A 232 0.13 -4.97 -7.80
N PRO A 233 1.16 -4.21 -7.39
CA PRO A 233 0.97 -2.87 -6.85
C PRO A 233 0.34 -1.94 -7.90
N LEU A 234 -0.52 -1.04 -7.44
CA LEU A 234 -0.99 0.07 -8.25
C LEU A 234 0.18 1.00 -8.52
N LYS A 235 0.44 1.28 -9.80
CA LYS A 235 1.51 2.19 -10.23
C LYS A 235 0.89 3.39 -10.92
N ILE A 236 1.34 4.58 -10.55
CA ILE A 236 1.02 5.83 -11.22
C ILE A 236 2.32 6.33 -11.86
N GLN A 237 2.31 6.59 -13.16
CA GLN A 237 3.41 7.23 -13.89
C GLN A 237 2.89 8.48 -14.59
N CYS A 238 3.45 9.64 -14.26
CA CYS A 238 2.93 10.91 -14.77
C CYS A 238 3.98 12.02 -14.77
N GLY A 239 3.61 13.18 -15.33
CA GLY A 239 4.43 14.39 -15.42
C GLY A 239 3.68 15.63 -14.98
N ARG A 240 4.41 16.62 -14.48
CA ARG A 240 3.90 17.91 -14.04
C ARG A 240 4.84 19.03 -14.47
N THR A 241 4.32 20.01 -15.21
CA THR A 241 5.02 21.28 -15.45
C THR A 241 4.58 22.34 -14.43
N VAL A 242 5.55 22.92 -13.71
CA VAL A 242 5.37 24.07 -12.80
C VAL A 242 6.04 25.29 -13.43
N PHE A 243 5.35 26.43 -13.48
CA PHE A 243 5.91 27.65 -14.06
C PHE A 243 6.78 28.39 -13.05
N ARG A 244 7.85 29.04 -13.51
CA ARG A 244 8.76 29.82 -12.65
C ARG A 244 8.03 30.94 -11.93
N THR A 245 7.12 31.61 -12.63
CA THR A 245 6.26 32.65 -12.04
C THR A 245 5.45 32.14 -10.85
N ASP A 246 5.00 30.88 -10.89
CA ASP A 246 4.24 30.24 -9.83
C ASP A 246 5.15 29.85 -8.66
N MET A 247 6.33 29.30 -8.94
CA MET A 247 7.36 29.03 -7.93
C MET A 247 7.81 30.30 -7.20
N ASP A 248 7.77 31.45 -7.87
CA ASP A 248 8.13 32.74 -7.25
C ASP A 248 6.97 33.33 -6.44
N ASN A 249 5.74 33.28 -6.96
CA ASN A 249 4.66 34.17 -6.49
C ASN A 249 3.36 33.47 -6.06
N SER A 250 3.15 32.19 -6.37
CA SER A 250 1.85 31.55 -6.11
C SER A 250 1.60 31.37 -4.61
N ALA A 251 0.35 31.60 -4.21
CA ALA A 251 -0.16 31.26 -2.89
C ALA A 251 -1.13 30.06 -2.98
N GLN A 252 -0.90 29.18 -3.95
CA GLN A 252 -1.73 28.00 -4.19
C GLN A 252 -0.88 26.78 -4.49
N ALA A 253 -1.30 25.60 -4.02
CA ALA A 253 -0.69 24.33 -4.37
C ALA A 253 -1.73 23.26 -4.63
N ASP A 254 -1.38 22.33 -5.53
CA ASP A 254 -2.17 21.12 -5.75
C ASP A 254 -1.81 20.05 -4.70
N GLY A 255 -2.83 19.39 -4.17
CA GLY A 255 -2.70 18.28 -3.23
C GLY A 255 -2.33 16.94 -3.86
N TYR A 256 -2.04 16.94 -5.16
CA TYR A 256 -1.58 15.82 -5.94
C TYR A 256 -0.62 16.34 -7.01
N LEU A 257 0.34 15.53 -7.44
CA LEU A 257 1.29 15.96 -8.45
C LEU A 257 0.72 15.88 -9.88
N CYS A 258 0.16 14.72 -10.23
CA CYS A 258 -0.40 14.43 -11.55
C CYS A 258 -1.20 13.13 -11.55
N ARG A 259 -1.98 12.89 -12.62
CA ARG A 259 -2.74 11.66 -12.86
C ARG A 259 -1.98 10.67 -13.75
N ASP A 260 -2.24 9.37 -13.57
CA ASP A 260 -1.57 8.31 -14.34
C ASP A 260 -1.68 8.52 -15.85
N GLY A 261 -0.55 8.39 -16.54
CA GLY A 261 -0.41 8.60 -17.98
C GLY A 261 -0.55 10.06 -18.46
N ARG A 262 -0.61 11.05 -17.56
CA ARG A 262 -0.80 12.47 -17.92
C ARG A 262 0.47 13.28 -17.69
N ASP A 263 0.71 14.25 -18.56
CA ASP A 263 1.63 15.37 -18.35
C ASP A 263 0.79 16.64 -18.15
N GLU A 264 0.73 17.12 -16.91
CA GLU A 264 -0.22 18.14 -16.49
C GLU A 264 0.42 19.51 -16.31
N LYS A 265 -0.38 20.56 -16.53
CA LYS A 265 0.00 21.96 -16.33
C LYS A 265 -1.17 22.71 -15.69
N HIS A 266 -1.03 23.22 -14.46
CA HIS A 266 -2.03 24.09 -13.85
C HIS A 266 -1.36 25.42 -13.48
N PRO A 267 -1.40 26.42 -14.40
CA PRO A 267 -0.88 27.75 -14.12
C PRO A 267 -1.48 28.33 -12.85
N GLY A 268 -0.65 29.04 -12.07
CA GLY A 268 -1.04 29.65 -10.81
C GLY A 268 -0.86 28.74 -9.58
N THR A 269 -0.30 27.54 -9.73
CA THR A 269 -0.10 26.59 -8.61
C THR A 269 1.35 26.13 -8.52
N THR A 270 1.84 25.89 -7.29
CA THR A 270 3.09 25.16 -7.06
C THR A 270 2.84 23.66 -6.93
N ALA A 271 3.93 22.88 -7.01
CA ALA A 271 3.93 21.45 -6.68
C ALA A 271 5.19 21.09 -5.88
N MET A 272 5.07 20.13 -4.95
CA MET A 272 6.15 19.65 -4.05
C MET A 272 6.78 20.69 -3.10
N GLY A 273 6.34 21.95 -3.15
CA GLY A 273 6.93 23.05 -2.41
C GLY A 273 5.99 24.25 -2.33
N LEU A 274 6.38 25.22 -1.52
CA LEU A 274 5.74 26.54 -1.48
C LEU A 274 6.34 27.45 -2.55
N SER A 275 5.80 28.66 -2.71
CA SER A 275 6.49 29.69 -3.49
C SER A 275 7.51 30.44 -2.64
N LYS A 276 8.47 31.11 -3.29
CA LYS A 276 9.42 32.01 -2.64
C LYS A 276 8.69 33.12 -1.86
N LYS A 277 7.62 33.68 -2.44
CA LYS A 277 6.75 34.66 -1.77
C LYS A 277 6.16 34.09 -0.48
N THR A 278 5.51 32.93 -0.53
CA THR A 278 4.86 32.32 0.65
C THR A 278 5.87 31.99 1.74
N LEU A 279 7.05 31.45 1.39
CA LEU A 279 8.12 31.21 2.37
C LEU A 279 8.55 32.53 3.05
N ASN A 280 8.75 33.59 2.27
CA ASN A 280 9.18 34.88 2.81
C ASN A 280 8.12 35.53 3.71
N GLU A 281 6.83 35.41 3.37
CA GLU A 281 5.73 35.83 4.26
C GLU A 281 5.79 35.06 5.58
N LEU A 282 5.89 33.73 5.55
CA LEU A 282 6.03 32.92 6.77
C LEU A 282 7.26 33.28 7.60
N ARG A 283 8.39 33.61 6.97
CA ARG A 283 9.61 34.07 7.67
C ARG A 283 9.44 35.41 8.36
N THR A 284 8.77 36.36 7.70
CA THR A 284 8.75 37.77 8.11
C THR A 284 7.54 38.14 8.96
N THR A 285 6.37 37.60 8.65
CA THR A 285 5.11 37.89 9.35
C THR A 285 4.65 36.74 10.24
N GLY A 286 5.18 35.54 10.03
CA GLY A 286 4.76 34.31 10.72
C GLY A 286 3.51 33.65 10.13
N GLN A 287 2.89 34.22 9.09
CA GLN A 287 1.67 33.67 8.49
C GLN A 287 1.49 34.05 7.01
N SER A 288 0.75 33.23 6.26
CA SER A 288 0.40 33.49 4.85
C SER A 288 -0.99 32.93 4.54
N GLU A 289 -1.78 33.66 3.75
CA GLU A 289 -3.04 33.17 3.21
C GLU A 289 -2.76 32.26 2.00
N PHE A 290 -3.37 31.09 1.97
CA PHE A 290 -3.03 30.05 1.02
C PHE A 290 -4.27 29.32 0.50
N THR A 291 -4.15 28.70 -0.67
CA THR A 291 -5.21 27.86 -1.25
C THR A 291 -4.66 26.49 -1.58
N TYR A 292 -5.27 25.45 -1.01
CA TYR A 292 -4.93 24.07 -1.25
C TYR A 292 -6.00 23.40 -2.10
N HIS A 293 -5.63 22.82 -3.23
CA HIS A 293 -6.56 22.08 -4.09
C HIS A 293 -6.60 20.61 -3.67
N GLU A 294 -7.77 20.10 -3.28
CA GLU A 294 -7.90 18.72 -2.79
C GLU A 294 -7.58 17.67 -3.88
N ASP A 295 -7.08 16.49 -3.46
CA ASP A 295 -6.92 15.34 -4.36
C ASP A 295 -8.28 15.03 -5.05
N PRO A 296 -8.30 14.90 -6.40
CA PRO A 296 -9.53 14.67 -7.14
C PRO A 296 -10.33 13.44 -6.67
N LEU A 297 -9.68 12.37 -6.21
CA LEU A 297 -10.35 11.19 -5.67
C LEU A 297 -11.06 11.51 -4.34
N LYS A 298 -10.43 12.29 -3.46
CA LYS A 298 -11.06 12.79 -2.22
C LYS A 298 -12.28 13.64 -2.55
N ALA A 299 -12.16 14.54 -3.54
CA ALA A 299 -13.24 15.39 -4.00
C ALA A 299 -14.42 14.59 -4.57
N VAL A 300 -14.15 13.58 -5.40
CA VAL A 300 -15.18 12.70 -5.98
C VAL A 300 -15.94 11.96 -4.89
N LEU A 301 -15.25 11.37 -3.91
CA LEU A 301 -15.89 10.67 -2.79
C LEU A 301 -16.75 11.61 -1.92
N LYS A 302 -16.27 12.84 -1.67
CA LYS A 302 -17.03 13.88 -0.96
C LYS A 302 -18.27 14.31 -1.72
N SER A 303 -18.17 14.49 -3.05
CA SER A 303 -19.32 14.84 -3.89
C SER A 303 -20.40 13.75 -3.90
N PHE A 304 -19.99 12.47 -3.94
CA PHE A 304 -20.91 11.34 -3.84
C PHE A 304 -21.62 11.31 -2.50
N LYS A 305 -20.92 11.58 -1.39
CA LYS A 305 -21.55 11.69 -0.06
C LYS A 305 -22.69 12.72 -0.07
N THR A 306 -22.43 13.93 -0.57
CA THR A 306 -23.44 14.99 -0.63
C THR A 306 -24.67 14.55 -1.41
N ALA A 307 -24.47 13.85 -2.52
CA ALA A 307 -25.55 13.35 -3.38
C ALA A 307 -26.29 12.12 -2.82
N MET A 308 -25.67 11.33 -1.94
CA MET A 308 -26.33 10.22 -1.22
C MET A 308 -27.11 10.68 0.01
N ALA A 309 -26.84 11.88 0.51
CA ALA A 309 -27.61 12.51 1.58
C ALA A 309 -28.94 13.14 1.09
N SER A 310 -29.14 13.25 -0.23
CA SER A 310 -30.40 13.68 -0.86
C SER A 310 -31.36 12.50 -1.11
N ASP A 311 -32.49 12.73 -1.79
CA ASP A 311 -33.56 11.75 -1.97
C ASP A 311 -33.15 10.45 -2.70
N SER A 312 -34.00 9.41 -2.66
CA SER A 312 -33.65 8.09 -3.21
C SER A 312 -33.41 8.07 -4.72
N LYS A 313 -33.99 9.00 -5.49
CA LYS A 313 -33.74 9.13 -6.94
C LYS A 313 -32.37 9.73 -7.21
N SER A 314 -31.93 10.67 -6.37
CA SER A 314 -30.59 11.24 -6.46
C SER A 314 -29.50 10.21 -6.13
N ALA A 315 -29.78 9.23 -5.25
CA ALA A 315 -28.83 8.19 -4.86
C ALA A 315 -28.42 7.24 -6.01
N ASP A 316 -29.37 6.84 -6.87
CA ASP A 316 -29.07 5.96 -8.02
C ASP A 316 -28.24 6.68 -9.08
N ALA A 317 -28.60 7.94 -9.39
CA ALA A 317 -27.85 8.78 -10.32
C ALA A 317 -26.44 9.11 -9.78
N ALA A 318 -26.32 9.41 -8.48
CA ALA A 318 -25.05 9.64 -7.82
C ALA A 318 -24.15 8.41 -7.85
N SER A 319 -24.72 7.21 -7.70
CA SER A 319 -23.98 5.95 -7.75
C SER A 319 -23.42 5.67 -9.15
N GLN A 320 -24.20 5.95 -10.20
CA GLN A 320 -23.74 5.83 -11.58
C GLN A 320 -22.67 6.89 -11.93
N ASP A 321 -22.86 8.13 -11.50
CA ASP A 321 -21.87 9.21 -11.68
C ASP A 321 -20.56 8.93 -10.93
N LEU A 322 -20.65 8.44 -9.68
CA LEU A 322 -19.49 8.01 -8.91
C LEU A 322 -18.74 6.89 -9.63
N MET A 323 -19.44 5.84 -10.08
CA MET A 323 -18.79 4.74 -10.80
C MET A 323 -18.09 5.25 -12.07
N LYS A 324 -18.73 6.14 -12.83
CA LYS A 324 -18.13 6.76 -14.03
C LYS A 324 -16.87 7.56 -13.67
N LYS A 325 -16.92 8.39 -12.63
CA LYS A 325 -15.76 9.17 -12.15
C LYS A 325 -14.66 8.29 -11.57
N MET A 326 -15.00 7.24 -10.84
CA MET A 326 -14.05 6.28 -10.27
C MET A 326 -13.34 5.46 -11.36
N MET A 327 -14.03 5.12 -12.45
CA MET A 327 -13.41 4.48 -13.63
C MET A 327 -12.37 5.38 -14.29
N ASN A 328 -12.49 6.71 -14.17
CA ASN A 328 -11.45 7.66 -14.58
C ASN A 328 -10.22 7.66 -13.63
N PHE A 329 -10.24 6.93 -12.52
CA PHE A 329 -9.03 6.73 -11.68
C PHE A 329 -8.45 5.32 -11.81
N ALA A 330 -9.08 4.44 -12.59
CA ALA A 330 -8.63 3.06 -12.75
C ALA A 330 -7.45 2.94 -13.73
N PRO A 331 -6.45 2.08 -13.45
CA PRO A 331 -5.35 1.81 -14.38
C PRO A 331 -5.88 1.28 -15.72
N GLY A 332 -5.53 1.94 -16.82
CA GLY A 332 -5.94 1.51 -18.17
C GLY A 332 -7.40 1.80 -18.54
N GLY A 333 -8.12 2.63 -17.77
CA GLY A 333 -9.44 3.13 -18.18
C GLY A 333 -9.35 3.93 -19.49
N VAL A 334 -10.16 3.59 -20.49
CA VAL A 334 -10.31 4.39 -21.72
C VAL A 334 -11.05 5.67 -21.35
N MET A 335 -10.30 6.73 -21.12
CA MET A 335 -10.82 8.04 -20.79
C MET A 335 -11.47 8.67 -22.01
N THR A 336 -12.79 8.61 -22.09
CA THR A 336 -13.54 9.38 -23.08
C THR A 336 -13.77 10.79 -22.54
N GLY A 337 -12.86 11.71 -22.84
CA GLY A 337 -13.10 13.16 -22.72
C GLY A 337 -12.10 13.95 -21.88
N ASP A 338 -12.03 15.24 -22.20
CA ASP A 338 -11.23 16.28 -21.57
C ASP A 338 -11.82 16.73 -20.21
N ALA A 339 -12.28 15.77 -19.41
CA ALA A 339 -12.87 16.07 -18.11
C ALA A 339 -11.76 16.56 -17.17
N SER A 340 -11.62 17.90 -17.06
CA SER A 340 -11.02 18.51 -15.88
C SER A 340 -11.85 18.04 -14.69
N MET A 341 -11.26 17.20 -13.84
CA MET A 341 -11.86 16.98 -12.53
C MET A 341 -11.47 18.19 -11.71
N ASP A 342 -12.38 19.16 -11.64
CA ASP A 342 -12.21 20.35 -10.81
C ASP A 342 -11.86 19.90 -9.39
N THR A 343 -10.66 20.27 -8.95
CA THR A 343 -10.23 20.08 -7.58
C THR A 343 -10.74 21.24 -6.75
N PRO A 344 -11.58 20.99 -5.72
CA PRO A 344 -12.07 22.05 -4.87
C PRO A 344 -10.92 22.83 -4.23
N ALA A 345 -10.94 24.15 -4.43
CA ALA A 345 -10.02 25.07 -3.78
C ALA A 345 -10.43 25.26 -2.32
N LEU A 346 -9.57 24.85 -1.39
CA LEU A 346 -9.72 25.09 0.04
C LEU A 346 -8.85 26.26 0.47
N LYS A 347 -9.47 27.34 0.93
CA LYS A 347 -8.74 28.43 1.56
C LYS A 347 -8.25 27.99 2.94
N CYS A 348 -6.97 28.23 3.21
CA CYS A 348 -6.34 27.96 4.49
C CYS A 348 -5.38 29.09 4.87
N THR A 349 -5.08 29.18 6.16
CA THR A 349 -4.02 30.06 6.66
C THR A 349 -2.83 29.18 7.05
N LEU A 350 -1.66 29.46 6.48
CA LEU A 350 -0.39 28.87 6.90
C LEU A 350 0.16 29.72 8.04
N ARG A 351 0.63 29.08 9.10
CA ARG A 351 1.24 29.76 10.25
C ARG A 351 2.51 29.05 10.68
N ARG A 352 3.61 29.78 10.80
CA ARG A 352 4.86 29.24 11.35
C ARG A 352 4.63 28.80 12.81
N ASN A 353 5.07 27.59 13.13
CA ASN A 353 5.02 27.05 14.47
C ASN A 353 6.36 27.29 15.19
N GLY A 354 6.36 28.15 16.19
CA GLY A 354 7.59 28.55 16.89
C GLY A 354 8.44 29.57 16.12
N THR A 355 9.62 29.87 16.65
CA THR A 355 10.52 30.93 16.15
C THR A 355 11.77 30.41 15.44
N GLY A 356 12.04 29.11 15.52
CA GLY A 356 13.22 28.46 14.94
C GLY A 356 12.83 27.31 14.03
N ASP A 357 13.80 26.86 13.25
CA ASP A 357 13.65 25.67 12.39
C ASP A 357 13.93 24.40 13.20
N VAL A 358 13.49 23.26 12.69
CA VAL A 358 13.82 21.93 13.22
C VAL A 358 14.81 21.21 12.31
N ALA A 359 15.61 20.31 12.88
CA ALA A 359 16.61 19.53 12.15
C ALA A 359 15.96 18.28 11.57
N PHE A 360 15.58 18.35 10.29
CA PHE A 360 14.94 17.26 9.57
C PHE A 360 15.96 16.23 9.08
N PRO A 361 15.89 14.96 9.52
CA PRO A 361 16.79 13.91 9.10
C PRO A 361 16.44 13.42 7.68
N VAL A 362 17.44 13.34 6.81
CA VAL A 362 17.26 12.86 5.43
C VAL A 362 18.54 12.25 4.89
N LEU A 363 18.43 11.40 3.87
CA LEU A 363 19.59 10.96 3.11
C LEU A 363 19.78 11.86 1.88
N ILE A 364 20.94 12.52 1.78
CA ILE A 364 21.33 13.30 0.60
C ILE A 364 22.45 12.56 -0.10
N ASN A 365 22.22 12.12 -1.34
CA ASN A 365 23.19 11.33 -2.11
C ASN A 365 23.76 10.14 -1.31
N ASP A 366 22.88 9.39 -0.65
CA ASP A 366 23.18 8.23 0.21
C ASP A 366 23.93 8.56 1.52
N GLN A 367 24.12 9.84 1.84
CA GLN A 367 24.75 10.29 3.08
C GLN A 367 23.71 10.84 4.06
N LYS A 368 23.86 10.52 5.34
CA LYS A 368 23.02 11.13 6.38
C LYS A 368 23.28 12.62 6.45
N ALA A 369 22.20 13.39 6.41
CA ALA A 369 22.21 14.82 6.57
C ALA A 369 21.04 15.25 7.46
N GLU A 370 21.14 16.47 7.96
CA GLU A 370 20.02 17.19 8.55
C GLU A 370 19.76 18.42 7.68
N LEU A 371 18.50 18.81 7.53
CA LEU A 371 18.10 20.03 6.83
C LEU A 371 17.30 20.92 7.78
N PRO A 372 17.50 22.25 7.74
CA PRO A 372 16.68 23.19 8.49
C PRO A 372 15.31 23.27 7.82
N VAL A 373 14.27 22.86 8.53
CA VAL A 373 12.89 22.97 8.05
C VAL A 373 12.04 23.80 8.99
N MET A 374 11.20 24.63 8.40
CA MET A 374 10.18 25.38 9.11
C MET A 374 8.97 24.48 9.35
N ASP A 375 8.59 24.30 10.62
CA ASP A 375 7.28 23.72 10.97
C ASP A 375 6.18 24.76 10.71
N VAL A 376 5.22 24.41 9.86
CA VAL A 376 4.14 25.27 9.42
C VAL A 376 2.81 24.57 9.71
N VAL A 377 2.00 25.17 10.57
CA VAL A 377 0.62 24.76 10.79
C VAL A 377 -0.24 25.21 9.63
N VAL A 378 -0.94 24.28 8.99
CA VAL A 378 -1.97 24.52 7.99
C VAL A 378 -3.32 24.52 8.68
N LYS A 379 -3.94 25.69 8.79
CA LYS A 379 -5.27 25.83 9.38
C LYS A 379 -6.34 25.83 8.30
N LEU A 380 -7.10 24.74 8.22
CA LEU A 380 -8.31 24.62 7.43
C LEU A 380 -9.54 24.92 8.31
N PRO A 381 -10.74 25.17 7.75
CA PRO A 381 -11.92 25.56 8.53
C PRO A 381 -12.30 24.58 9.65
N ASP A 382 -12.06 23.29 9.44
CA ASP A 382 -12.51 22.18 10.30
C ASP A 382 -11.36 21.34 10.86
N LYS A 383 -10.12 21.56 10.41
CA LYS A 383 -8.96 20.71 10.72
C LYS A 383 -7.65 21.47 10.67
N GLU A 384 -6.65 20.92 11.33
CA GLU A 384 -5.27 21.41 11.27
C GLU A 384 -4.32 20.29 10.84
N GLY A 385 -3.25 20.67 10.16
CA GLY A 385 -2.15 19.79 9.78
C GLY A 385 -0.82 20.52 9.84
N HIS A 386 0.25 19.79 9.60
CA HIS A 386 1.62 20.33 9.61
C HIS A 386 2.27 20.12 8.24
N LEU A 387 3.01 21.12 7.78
CA LEU A 387 3.97 21.05 6.69
C LEU A 387 5.35 21.37 7.25
N TYR A 388 6.35 20.64 6.79
CA TYR A 388 7.75 20.90 7.13
C TYR A 388 8.47 21.34 5.87
N VAL A 389 8.72 22.65 5.79
CA VAL A 389 9.18 23.31 4.58
C VAL A 389 10.67 23.60 4.71
N LEU A 390 11.47 23.12 3.77
CA LEU A 390 12.90 23.43 3.69
C LEU A 390 13.11 24.94 3.71
N ASP A 391 13.97 25.42 4.61
CA ASP A 391 14.31 26.84 4.71
C ASP A 391 15.30 27.26 3.62
N ASP A 392 14.88 27.13 2.35
CA ASP A 392 15.64 27.44 1.15
C ASP A 392 14.78 28.30 0.20
N PRO A 393 15.06 29.61 0.08
CA PRO A 393 14.25 30.50 -0.76
C PRO A 393 14.41 30.23 -2.26
N ASP A 394 15.43 29.47 -2.67
CA ASP A 394 15.65 29.13 -4.08
C ASP A 394 14.99 27.78 -4.43
N ASN A 395 14.63 26.98 -3.42
CA ASN A 395 13.91 25.72 -3.58
C ASN A 395 13.14 25.32 -2.29
N PRO A 396 12.01 25.99 -1.96
CA PRO A 396 11.26 25.77 -0.72
C PRO A 396 10.43 24.48 -0.76
N LEU A 397 11.10 23.34 -0.71
CA LEU A 397 10.50 22.01 -0.76
C LEU A 397 9.70 21.70 0.50
N VAL A 398 8.53 21.09 0.35
CA VAL A 398 7.83 20.44 1.46
C VAL A 398 8.46 19.07 1.66
N LEU A 399 9.17 18.89 2.77
CA LEU A 399 9.89 17.65 3.08
C LEU A 399 9.07 16.66 3.90
N ALA A 400 8.05 17.14 4.62
CA ALA A 400 7.05 16.28 5.24
C ALA A 400 5.72 17.00 5.35
N ALA A 401 4.64 16.22 5.37
CA ALA A 401 3.30 16.72 5.63
C ALA A 401 2.50 15.68 6.41
N GLY A 402 1.62 16.12 7.32
CA GLY A 402 0.79 15.19 8.06
C GLY A 402 -0.27 15.86 8.92
N SER A 403 -1.31 15.11 9.28
CA SER A 403 -2.31 15.54 10.26
C SER A 403 -2.85 14.37 11.06
N THR A 404 -3.49 14.65 12.20
CA THR A 404 -4.09 13.63 13.07
C THR A 404 -5.28 12.90 12.44
N GLU A 405 -5.91 13.50 11.44
CA GLU A 405 -7.09 12.97 10.73
C GLU A 405 -6.75 12.49 9.31
N GLY A 406 -5.57 12.86 8.79
CA GLY A 406 -5.14 12.61 7.42
C GLY A 406 -4.07 11.54 7.30
N GLY A 407 -3.39 11.52 6.16
CA GLY A 407 -2.17 10.74 6.00
C GLY A 407 -0.95 11.46 6.59
N HIS A 408 0.20 10.80 6.52
CA HIS A 408 1.50 11.46 6.65
C HIS A 408 2.39 11.06 5.49
N GLN A 409 3.34 11.92 5.13
CA GLN A 409 4.35 11.66 4.11
C GLN A 409 5.66 12.36 4.46
N GLN A 410 6.77 11.79 4.03
CA GLN A 410 8.11 12.28 4.31
C GLN A 410 9.06 11.96 3.15
N ILE A 411 9.81 12.99 2.72
CA ILE A 411 10.98 12.81 1.87
C ILE A 411 12.08 12.10 2.68
N ILE A 412 12.29 10.83 2.37
CA ILE A 412 13.29 9.99 3.03
C ILE A 412 14.67 10.09 2.35
N LYS A 413 14.70 10.42 1.05
CA LYS A 413 15.94 10.52 0.27
C LYS A 413 15.88 11.64 -0.77
N ILE A 414 16.99 12.33 -0.94
CA ILE A 414 17.21 13.37 -1.95
C ILE A 414 18.47 13.04 -2.73
N TYR A 415 18.38 13.10 -4.05
CA TYR A 415 19.48 12.81 -4.96
C TYR A 415 19.59 13.87 -6.04
N TRP A 416 20.80 14.08 -6.54
CA TRP A 416 21.04 14.69 -7.84
C TRP A 416 22.40 14.22 -8.35
N ASP A 417 22.65 14.40 -9.63
CA ASP A 417 23.95 14.11 -10.22
C ASP A 417 25.00 15.08 -9.64
N ALA A 418 25.70 14.61 -8.62
CA ALA A 418 26.90 15.20 -8.05
C ALA A 418 28.08 14.27 -8.33
N GLU A 419 29.28 14.83 -8.47
CA GLU A 419 30.50 14.02 -8.50
C GLU A 419 30.59 13.23 -7.19
N ARG A 420 30.23 11.94 -7.24
CA ARG A 420 30.45 11.04 -6.11
C ARG A 420 31.95 10.79 -6.05
N PRO A 421 32.62 10.95 -4.90
CA PRO A 421 33.93 10.36 -4.73
C PRO A 421 33.76 8.85 -4.90
N SER A 422 34.18 8.33 -6.06
CA SER A 422 33.90 6.97 -6.54
C SER A 422 34.42 5.86 -5.62
N ASN A 423 35.15 6.22 -4.56
CA ASN A 423 35.89 5.30 -3.72
C ASN A 423 35.54 5.45 -2.23
N GLN A 424 34.47 6.16 -1.85
CA GLN A 424 34.21 6.43 -0.43
C GLN A 424 33.86 5.14 0.34
N LEU A 425 33.11 4.24 -0.29
CA LEU A 425 32.77 2.93 0.26
C LEU A 425 34.03 2.06 0.38
N GLU A 426 34.84 2.03 -0.67
CA GLU A 426 36.12 1.33 -0.75
C GLU A 426 37.09 1.85 0.32
N GLN A 427 37.19 3.17 0.51
CA GLN A 427 38.01 3.79 1.54
C GLN A 427 37.52 3.44 2.95
N GLU A 428 36.21 3.42 3.19
CA GLU A 428 35.66 2.99 4.49
C GLU A 428 35.94 1.51 4.75
N LEU A 429 35.80 0.66 3.73
CA LEU A 429 36.11 -0.77 3.81
C LEU A 429 37.59 -1.00 4.06
N GLU A 430 38.49 -0.34 3.32
CA GLU A 430 39.94 -0.43 3.50
C GLU A 430 40.37 0.05 4.88
N LYS A 431 39.82 1.19 5.35
CA LYS A 431 40.23 1.81 6.62
C LYS A 431 39.64 1.09 7.83
N ASN A 432 38.37 0.69 7.78
CA ASN A 432 37.63 0.24 8.96
C ASN A 432 37.27 -1.25 8.91
N GLY A 433 37.53 -1.95 7.79
CA GLY A 433 37.07 -3.33 7.54
C GLY A 433 35.54 -3.45 7.41
N ARG A 434 34.82 -2.33 7.42
CA ARG A 434 33.36 -2.23 7.34
C ARG A 434 32.97 -0.86 6.80
N ALA A 435 31.90 -0.80 6.01
CA ALA A 435 31.31 0.44 5.54
C ALA A 435 29.81 0.46 5.86
N LYS A 436 29.28 1.66 6.10
CA LYS A 436 27.85 1.84 6.35
C LYS A 436 27.15 2.17 5.03
N VAL A 437 26.17 1.36 4.67
CA VAL A 437 25.30 1.60 3.50
C VAL A 437 23.89 1.86 3.99
N TYR A 438 23.30 2.97 3.55
CA TYR A 438 21.95 3.36 3.90
C TYR A 438 21.03 3.12 2.70
N ASP A 439 20.36 1.97 2.66
CA ASP A 439 19.50 1.60 1.54
C ASP A 439 18.00 1.59 1.90
N LEU A 440 17.66 1.26 3.15
CA LEU A 440 16.27 1.19 3.61
C LEU A 440 16.05 2.20 4.75
N TYR A 441 15.07 3.10 4.57
CA TYR A 441 14.55 3.92 5.66
C TYR A 441 13.37 3.16 6.28
N PHE A 442 13.54 2.74 7.54
CA PHE A 442 12.44 2.31 8.38
C PHE A 442 12.30 3.36 9.47
N ASP A 443 11.16 4.05 9.50
CA ASP A 443 10.76 4.80 10.69
C ASP A 443 10.20 3.77 11.67
N PHE A 444 10.89 3.56 12.80
CA PHE A 444 10.47 2.61 13.84
C PHE A 444 9.67 3.31 14.92
#